data_AF-A0A2S6N3C7-F1
#
_entry.id   AF-A0A2S6N3C7-F1
#
_cell.length_a   1.000
_cell.length_b   1.000
_cell.length_c   1.000
_cell.angle_alpha   90.00
_cell.angle_beta   90.00
_cell.angle_gamma   90.00
#
_symmetry.space_group_name_H-M   'P 1'
#
loop_
_entity.id
_entity.type
_entity.pdbx_description
1 polymer ?
#
loop_
_entity_poly.entity_id
_entity_poly.type
_entity_poly.pdbx_seq_one_letter_code
_entity_poly.pdbx_strand_id
1 'polypeptide(L)' 'MASIENEFVQLIEINLLFAKAELAGTNSDPSALLRALRHINEALRDIRTHKQGQSRDAKKSIRAVA' A
#
# COMPACT_ATOMS: atom_id res chain seq x y z
N MET A 1 -13.52 -1.96 13.28
CA MET A 1 -13.13 -1.17 12.08
C MET A 1 -11.80 -0.44 12.27
N ALA A 2 -11.51 0.12 13.45
CA ALA A 2 -10.22 0.81 13.72
C ALA A 2 -8.95 -0.06 13.62
N SER A 3 -9.01 -1.39 13.82
CA SER A 3 -7.81 -2.25 13.76
C SER A 3 -7.32 -2.49 12.33
N ILE A 4 -8.24 -2.65 11.37
CA ILE A 4 -7.92 -2.97 9.97
C ILE A 4 -7.32 -1.75 9.26
N GLU A 5 -7.84 -0.55 9.51
CA GLU A 5 -7.25 0.68 8.97
C GLU A 5 -5.83 0.90 9.50
N ASN A 6 -5.58 0.54 10.76
CA ASN A 6 -4.26 0.69 11.36
C ASN A 6 -3.24 -0.29 10.75
N GLU A 7 -3.64 -1.55 10.54
CA GLU A 7 -2.81 -2.55 9.85
C GLU A 7 -2.51 -2.17 8.39
N PHE A 8 -3.51 -1.66 7.68
CA PHE A 8 -3.34 -1.18 6.30
C PHE A 8 -2.35 -0.02 6.22
N VAL A 9 -2.50 1.01 7.07
CA VAL A 9 -1.59 2.15 7.11
C VAL A 9 -0.16 1.70 7.45
N GLN A 10 0.01 0.80 8.42
CA GLN A 10 1.33 0.25 8.78
C GLN A 10 2.00 -0.47 7.61
N LEU A 11 1.26 -1.25 6.81
CA LEU A 11 1.81 -1.92 5.61
C LEU A 11 2.30 -0.92 4.56
N ILE A 12 1.59 0.19 4.37
CA ILE A 12 2.02 1.26 3.47
C ILE A 12 3.30 1.92 4.01
N GLU A 13 3.34 2.27 5.29
CA GLU A 13 4.49 2.91 5.92
C GLU A 13 5.75 2.03 5.84
N ILE A 14 5.61 0.72 6.08
CA ILE A 14 6.72 -0.24 5.97
C ILE A 14 7.30 -0.25 4.56
N ASN A 15 6.45 -0.32 3.53
CA ASN A 15 6.92 -0.30 2.14
C ASN A 15 7.62 1.02 1.78
N LEU A 16 7.10 2.15 2.25
CA LEU A 16 7.75 3.44 2.02
C LEU A 16 9.09 3.57 2.77
N LEU A 17 9.21 2.99 3.97
CA LEU A 17 10.46 2.91 4.72
C LEU A 17 11.52 2.09 3.96
N PHE A 18 11.15 0.92 3.41
CA PHE A 18 12.05 0.12 2.60
C PHE A 18 12.46 0.85 1.32
N ALA A 19 11.52 1.51 0.62
CA ALA A 19 11.84 2.32 -0.54
C ALA A 19 12.85 3.43 -0.22
N LYS A 20 12.67 4.12 0.92
CA LYS A 20 13.59 5.16 1.38
C LYS A 20 14.99 4.60 1.68
N ALA A 21 15.08 3.43 2.32
CA ALA A 21 16.35 2.78 2.62
C ALA A 21 17.10 2.40 1.33
N GLU A 22 16.40 1.83 0.35
CA GLU A 22 16.98 1.50 -0.96
C GLU A 22 17.46 2.75 -1.70
N LEU A 23 16.67 3.83 -1.71
CA LEU A 23 17.07 5.10 -2.32
C LEU A 23 18.31 5.71 -1.67
N ALA A 24 18.47 5.59 -0.35
CA ALA A 24 19.68 6.04 0.34
C ALA A 24 20.93 5.23 -0.07
N GLY A 25 20.76 3.99 -0.51
CA GLY A 25 21.83 3.11 -0.99
C GLY A 25 22.16 3.22 -2.49
N THR A 26 21.42 4.02 -3.27
CA THR A 26 21.53 4.06 -4.75
C THR A 26 22.91 4.40 -5.30
N ASN A 27 23.72 5.16 -4.57
CA ASN A 27 25.10 5.47 -4.99
C ASN A 27 26.02 4.24 -4.97
N SER A 28 25.66 3.17 -4.26
CA SER A 28 26.46 1.95 -4.07
C SER A 28 25.93 0.74 -4.84
N ASP A 29 24.64 0.72 -5.19
CA ASP A 29 24.00 -0.37 -5.92
C ASP A 29 23.00 0.18 -6.96
N PRO A 30 23.30 0.04 -8.27
CA PRO A 30 22.41 0.47 -9.35
C PRO A 30 21.02 -0.21 -9.32
N SER A 31 20.92 -1.40 -8.73
CA SER A 31 19.65 -2.13 -8.60
C SER A 31 18.78 -1.65 -7.44
N ALA A 32 19.31 -0.81 -6.55
CA ALA A 32 18.56 -0.24 -5.44
C ALA A 32 17.39 0.64 -5.91
N LEU A 33 17.56 1.36 -7.03
CA LEU A 33 16.46 2.14 -7.63
C LEU A 33 15.28 1.24 -8.04
N LEU A 34 15.57 0.07 -8.62
CA LEU A 34 14.54 -0.90 -9.01
C LEU A 34 13.83 -1.51 -7.79
N ARG A 35 14.57 -1.81 -6.72
CA ARG A 35 13.97 -2.30 -5.46
C ARG A 35 13.11 -1.23 -4.79
N ALA A 36 13.55 0.04 -4.78
CA ALA A 36 12.76 1.15 -4.27
C ALA A 36 11.43 1.30 -5.05
N LEU A 37 11.49 1.27 -6.38
CA LEU A 37 10.30 1.34 -7.23
C LEU A 37 9.34 0.17 -7.00
N ARG A 38 9.87 -1.04 -6.72
CA ARG A 38 9.05 -2.19 -6.37
C ARG A 38 8.23 -1.94 -5.11
N HIS A 39 8.87 -1.50 -4.03
CA HIS A 39 8.17 -1.20 -2.76
C HIS A 39 7.12 -0.10 -2.90
N ILE A 40 7.40 0.95 -3.68
CA ILE A 40 6.42 2.00 -3.98
C ILE A 40 5.23 1.43 -4.76
N ASN A 41 5.48 0.57 -5.76
CA ASN A 41 4.41 -0.06 -6.54
C ASN A 41 3.54 -0.99 -5.70
N GLU A 42 4.12 -1.72 -4.75
CA GLU A 42 3.40 -2.55 -3.77
C GLU A 42 2.48 -1.68 -2.90
N ALA A 43 2.99 -0.60 -2.31
CA ALA A 43 2.18 0.34 -1.54
C ALA A 43 1.01 0.94 -2.38
N LEU A 44 1.27 1.35 -3.62
CA LEU A 44 0.24 1.89 -4.52
C LEU A 44 -0.79 0.83 -4.95
N ARG A 45 -0.38 -0.44 -5.04
CA ARG A 45 -1.30 -1.55 -5.32
C ARG A 45 -2.23 -1.77 -4.13
N ASP A 46 -1.68 -1.78 -2.92
CA ASP A 46 -2.46 -1.98 -1.69
C ASP A 46 -3.44 -0.83 -1.46
N ILE A 47 -3.05 0.41 -1.73
CA ILE A 47 -3.98 1.56 -1.71
C ILE A 47 -5.13 1.38 -2.70
N ARG A 48 -4.86 0.89 -3.91
CA ARG A 48 -5.89 0.67 -4.93
C ARG A 48 -6.84 -0.46 -4.54
N THR A 49 -6.33 -1.58 -4.04
CA THR A 49 -7.16 -2.72 -3.62
C THR A 49 -8.01 -2.35 -2.41
N HIS A 50 -7.47 -1.62 -1.44
CA HIS A 50 -8.22 -1.15 -0.27
C HIS A 50 -9.37 -0.22 -0.66
N LYS A 51 -9.12 0.77 -1.54
CA LYS A 51 -10.16 1.66 -2.08
C LYS A 51 -11.25 0.92 -2.86
N GLN A 52 -10.88 -0.09 -3.64
CA GLN A 52 -11.84 -0.92 -4.37
C GLN A 52 -12.67 -1.82 -3.45
N GLY A 53 -12.08 -2.37 -2.39
CA GLY A 53 -12.76 -3.14 -1.35
C GLY A 53 -13.83 -2.31 -0.65
N GLN A 54 -13.47 -1.12 -0.17
CA GLN A 54 -14.41 -0.18 0.46
C GLN A 54 -15.58 0.20 -0.46
N SER A 55 -15.32 0.42 -1.75
CA SER A 55 -16.38 0.75 -2.72
C SER A 55 -17.35 -0.42 -2.97
N ARG A 56 -16.86 -1.67 -2.94
CA ARG A 56 -17.69 -2.87 -3.11
C ARG A 56 -18.54 -3.16 -1.88
N ASP A 57 -17.98 -3.00 -0.69
CA ASP A 57 -18.71 -3.22 0.57
C ASP A 57 -19.81 -2.16 0.78
N ALA A 58 -19.54 -0.90 0.40
CA ALA A 58 -20.56 0.14 0.38
C ALA A 58 -21.76 -0.24 -0.51
N LYS A 59 -21.51 -0.73 -1.73
CA LYS A 59 -22.59 -1.16 -2.66
C LYS A 59 -23.34 -2.40 -2.17
N LYS A 60 -22.68 -3.30 -1.45
CA LYS A 60 -23.31 -4.51 -0.88
C LYS A 60 -24.25 -4.16 0.28
N SER A 61 -23.88 -3.17 1.11
CA SER A 61 -24.73 -2.70 2.22
C SER A 61 -26.05 -2.10 1.74
N ILE A 62 -26.03 -1.34 0.63
CA ILE A 62 -27.24 -0.72 0.05
C ILE A 62 -28.22 -1.79 -0.46
N ARG A 63 -27.70 -2.90 -1.00
CA ARG A 63 -28.52 -3.98 -1.56
C ARG A 63 -29.10 -4.93 -0.51
N ALA A 64 -28.58 -4.91 0.72
CA ALA A 64 -29.08 -5.74 1.82
C ALA A 64 -30.18 -5.05 2.65
N VAL A 65 -30.45 -3.76 2.39
CA VAL A 65 -31.42 -2.92 3.10
C VAL A 65 -32.66 -2.60 2.24
N ALA A 66 -32.63 -2.96 0.95
CA ALA A 66 -33.76 -2.85 0.00
C ALA A 66 -34.44 -4.21 -0.20
#